data_AF-A0A4R0JZH4-F1
#
_entry.id   AF-A0A4R0JZH4-F1
#
_cell.length_a   1.000
_cell.length_b   1.000
_cell.length_c   1.000
_cell.angle_alpha   90.00
_cell.angle_beta   90.00
_cell.angle_gamma   90.00
#
_symmetry.space_group_name_H-M   'P 1'
#
loop_
_entity.id
_entity.type
_entity.pdbx_description
1 polymer ?
#
loop_
_entity_poly.entity_id
_entity_poly.type
_entity_poly.pdbx_seq_one_letter_code
_entity_poly.pdbx_strand_id
1 'polypeptide(L)' 'MSFDRPGLPHAGHELPAEVDETLAEEGVELTGHEADIPDHPGGPSAGPQPNPPRRPPHNVPPSTDD' A
#
# COMPACT_ATOMS: atom_id res chain seq x y z
N MET A 1 6.06 -3.15 14.12
CA MET A 1 7.17 -2.37 13.55
C MET A 1 6.59 -1.06 13.04
N SER A 2 6.92 0.07 13.66
CA SER A 2 6.46 1.40 13.25
C SER A 2 7.34 1.90 12.11
N PHE A 3 6.72 2.36 11.03
CA PHE A 3 7.44 2.99 9.92
C PHE A 3 7.68 4.45 10.30
N ASP A 4 8.90 4.77 10.76
CA ASP A 4 9.29 6.15 10.95
C ASP A 4 9.43 6.80 9.56
N ARG A 5 8.70 7.88 9.30
CA ARG A 5 8.69 8.57 8.01
C ARG A 5 9.61 9.79 8.12
N PRO A 6 10.93 9.63 7.87
CA PRO A 6 11.85 10.75 8.00
C PRO A 6 11.42 11.88 7.06
N GLY A 7 11.14 13.05 7.64
CA GLY A 7 10.73 14.25 6.91
C GLY A 7 9.22 14.46 6.78
N LEU A 8 8.36 13.53 7.23
CA LEU A 8 6.95 13.86 7.44
C LEU A 8 6.76 14.43 8.85
N PRO A 9 5.95 15.49 9.03
CA PRO A 9 5.55 15.92 10.37
C PRO A 9 4.90 14.74 11.09
N HIS A 10 5.29 14.50 12.34
CA HIS A 10 4.67 13.46 13.13
C HIS A 10 3.19 13.78 13.31
N ALA A 11 2.34 12.75 13.27
CA ALA A 11 0.92 12.92 13.55
C ALA A 11 0.73 13.57 14.93
N GLY A 12 -0.03 14.68 14.97
CA GLY A 12 -0.27 15.46 16.19
C GLY A 12 0.66 16.66 16.41
N HIS A 13 1.58 16.97 15.49
CA HIS A 13 2.25 18.27 15.50
C HIS A 13 1.36 19.34 14.87
N GLU A 14 1.04 20.38 15.64
CA GLU A 14 0.36 21.58 15.15
C GLU A 14 1.25 22.27 14.09
N LEU A 15 0.65 22.61 12.95
CA LEU A 15 1.32 23.39 11.91
C LEU A 15 1.54 24.83 12.42
N PRO A 16 2.63 25.49 12.03
CA PRO A 16 2.81 26.90 12.33
C PRO A 16 1.71 27.74 11.63
N ALA A 17 1.23 28.78 12.30
CA ALA A 17 0.12 29.62 11.82
C ALA A 17 0.35 30.20 10.41
N GLU A 18 1.60 30.47 10.05
CA GLU A 18 2.01 30.94 8.72
C GLU A 18 1.64 29.94 7.61
N VAL A 19 1.72 28.65 7.90
CA VAL A 19 1.35 27.59 6.94
C VAL A 19 -0.17 27.50 6.83
N ASP A 20 -0.89 27.59 7.95
CA ASP A 20 -2.35 27.58 7.95
C ASP A 20 -2.95 28.76 7.17
N GLU A 21 -2.36 29.95 7.31
CA GLU A 21 -2.75 31.14 6.53
C GLU A 21 -2.55 30.92 5.03
N THR A 22 -1.39 30.40 4.61
CA THR A 22 -1.13 30.11 3.19
C THR A 22 -2.07 29.06 2.61
N LEU A 23 -2.39 28.02 3.39
CA LEU A 23 -3.32 26.96 2.96
C LEU A 23 -4.74 27.51 2.83
N ALA A 24 -5.16 28.40 3.73
CA ALA A 24 -6.44 29.07 3.62
C ALA A 24 -6.52 30.00 2.40
N GLU A 25 -5.45 30.74 2.09
CA GLU A 25 -5.36 31.59 0.89
C GLU A 25 -5.42 30.78 -0.41
N GLU A 26 -4.82 29.59 -0.42
CA GLU A 26 -4.87 28.63 -1.53
C GLU A 26 -6.20 27.87 -1.63
N GLY A 27 -7.14 28.11 -0.71
CA GLY A 27 -8.45 27.45 -0.67
C GLY A 27 -8.38 25.98 -0.26
N VAL A 28 -7.31 25.58 0.43
CA VAL A 28 -7.13 24.22 0.95
C VAL A 28 -7.88 24.11 2.29
N GLU A 29 -9.03 23.45 2.27
CA GLU A 29 -9.74 23.12 3.50
C GLU A 29 -9.10 21.93 4.21
N LEU A 30 -8.49 22.17 5.36
CA LEU A 30 -7.99 21.13 6.27
C LEU A 30 -9.15 20.53 7.06
N THR A 31 -9.99 19.72 6.40
CA THR A 31 -11.00 18.91 7.11
C THR A 31 -10.28 17.83 7.92
N GLY A 32 -10.64 17.74 9.20
CA GLY A 32 -9.87 17.00 10.21
C GLY A 32 -9.63 15.54 9.84
N HIS A 33 -8.37 15.21 9.50
CA HIS A 33 -7.67 13.91 9.64
C HIS A 33 -8.34 12.64 9.10
N GLU A 34 -9.50 12.74 8.48
CA GLU A 34 -10.16 11.66 7.79
C GLU A 34 -10.26 12.11 6.34
N ALA A 35 -9.32 11.62 5.53
CA ALA A 35 -9.47 11.71 4.09
C ALA A 35 -10.83 11.09 3.77
N ASP A 36 -11.72 11.87 3.16
CA ASP A 36 -12.93 11.36 2.53
C ASP A 36 -12.48 10.51 1.34
N ILE A 37 -12.03 9.28 1.62
CA ILE A 37 -11.61 8.34 0.60
C ILE A 37 -12.90 7.91 -0.10
N PRO A 38 -13.10 8.29 -1.37
CA PRO A 38 -14.28 7.86 -2.10
C PRO A 38 -14.31 6.34 -2.08
N ASP A 39 -15.47 5.76 -1.75
CA ASP A 39 -15.64 4.32 -1.71
C ASP A 39 -15.54 3.78 -3.14
N HIS A 40 -14.32 3.48 -3.58
CA HIS A 40 -14.06 3.01 -4.91
C HIS A 40 -14.59 1.57 -5.01
N PRO A 41 -15.51 1.27 -5.94
CA PRO A 41 -15.98 -0.10 -6.12
C PRO A 41 -14.83 -0.95 -6.66
N GLY A 42 -14.14 -1.62 -5.76
CA GLY A 42 -12.97 -2.44 -6.07
C GLY A 42 -12.32 -2.94 -4.79
N GLY A 43 -12.55 -4.21 -4.47
CA GLY A 43 -11.83 -4.88 -3.39
C GLY A 43 -10.37 -5.15 -3.75
N PRO A 44 -9.55 -5.59 -2.79
CA PRO A 44 -8.17 -5.98 -3.04
C PRO A 44 -8.08 -7.01 -4.18
N SER A 45 -7.23 -6.74 -5.17
CA SER A 45 -6.94 -7.71 -6.23
C SER A 45 -6.12 -8.87 -5.68
N ALA A 46 -6.37 -10.10 -6.14
CA ALA A 46 -5.63 -11.30 -5.75
C ALA A 46 -4.15 -11.29 -6.20
N GLY A 47 -3.73 -10.28 -6.95
CA GLY A 47 -2.37 -10.17 -7.47
C GLY A 47 -2.08 -11.17 -8.60
N PRO A 48 -0.85 -11.13 -9.15
CA PRO A 48 -0.44 -12.01 -10.22
C PRO A 48 -0.37 -13.47 -9.74
N GLN A 49 -0.87 -14.39 -10.57
CA GLN A 49 -0.78 -15.82 -10.28
C GLN A 49 0.64 -16.35 -10.53
N PRO A 50 1.12 -17.33 -9.76
CA PRO A 50 2.43 -17.93 -9.97
C PRO A 50 2.50 -18.64 -11.33
N ASN A 51 3.68 -18.61 -11.95
CA ASN A 51 3.93 -19.33 -13.19
C ASN A 51 3.83 -20.86 -12.95
N PRO A 52 3.35 -21.63 -13.94
CA PRO A 52 3.35 -23.08 -13.85
C PRO A 52 4.78 -23.63 -13.72
N PRO A 53 4.95 -24.80 -13.07
CA PRO A 53 6.25 -25.43 -12.93
C PRO A 53 6.85 -25.78 -14.30
N ARG A 54 8.13 -25.44 -14.48
CA ARG A 54 8.85 -25.66 -15.76
C ARG A 54 9.28 -27.11 -15.99
N ARG A 55 9.25 -27.95 -14.96
CA ARG A 55 9.69 -29.34 -15.01
C ARG A 55 8.52 -30.27 -14.67
N PRO A 56 8.38 -31.40 -15.36
CA PRO A 56 7.41 -32.42 -14.98
C PRO A 56 7.70 -32.90 -13.56
N PRO A 57 6.66 -33.28 -12.79
CA PRO A 57 6.84 -33.84 -11.46
C PRO A 57 7.69 -35.11 -11.57
N HIS A 58 8.64 -35.29 -10.63
CA HIS A 58 9.44 -36.51 -10.52
C HIS A 58 8.56 -37.68 -10.05
N ASN A 59 7.65 -38.16 -10.91
CA ASN A 59 7.02 -39.47 -10.79
C ASN A 59 7.57 -40.35 -11.91
N VAL A 60 8.82 -40.75 -11.76
CA VAL A 60 9.38 -41.86 -12.53
C VAL A 60 9.53 -43.00 -11.53
N PRO A 61 8.67 -44.04 -11.55
CA PRO A 61 8.97 -45.26 -10.80
C PRO A 61 10.28 -45.85 -11.34
N PRO A 62 11.15 -46.43 -10.50
CA PRO A 62 12.37 -47.05 -10.99
C PRO A 62 11.98 -48.12 -12.01
N SER A 63 12.54 -48.02 -13.22
CA SER A 63 12.49 -49.09 -14.20
C SER A 63 13.08 -50.34 -13.56
N THR A 64 12.28 -51.37 -13.34
CA THR A 64 12.79 -52.71 -13.06
C THR A 64 13.30 -53.25 -14.39
N ASP A 65 14.59 -53.04 -14.67
CA ASP A 65 15.30 -53.76 -15.73
C ASP A 65 15.42 -55.24 -15.32
N ASP A 66 15.02 -56.14 -16.23
CA ASP A 66 15.16 -57.60 -16.18
C ASP A 66 16.30 -58.01 -17.13
#